data_AF-X0QQH6-F1
#
_entry.id   AF-X0QQH6-F1
#
_cell.length_a   1.000
_cell.length_b   1.000
_cell.length_c   1.000
_cell.angle_alpha   90.00
_cell.angle_beta   90.00
_cell.angle_gamma   90.00
#
_symmetry.space_group_name_H-M   'P 1'
#
loop_
_entity.id
_entity.type
_entity.pdbx_description
1 polymer ?
#
loop_
_entity_poly.entity_id
_entity_poly.type
_entity_poly.pdbx_seq_one_letter_code
_entity_poly.pdbx_strand_id
1 'polypeptide(L)'
;MLTSQKIYKDYYLAFFKDINIDWKGVINQIDLYIYKKISELDAINIAELFEYILSNNSNSLDVGVLTNSLRRLREKEYEEVLSSIFTRWLLKREMIYCVSAVKLVKTSTTDQIKIGFDTGQVKVEDLMYLVNKAIGWFSLQPSTSLSLILSVIPLSTESQIQLIGNKTFEFIALNYPSQTKAFLQEYLDSSDKNIVNFSESLIQQLDSFLEEFNKLYKIKELRPSTRQRNEYANYQQKLFNEAMAKPIENSLMDMFFSKQENHSLRKQIYS
;
A
#
# COMPACT_ATOMS: atom_id res chain seq x y z
N MET A 1 33.21 0.33 -26.66
CA MET A 1 32.96 0.32 -25.20
C MET A 1 31.49 0.04 -24.85
N LEU A 2 30.50 0.56 -25.60
CA LEU A 2 29.06 0.29 -25.37
C LEU A 2 28.63 -1.19 -25.56
N THR A 3 29.34 -1.96 -26.39
CA THR A 3 29.02 -3.37 -26.69
C THR A 3 29.37 -4.32 -25.55
N SER A 4 30.51 -4.13 -24.86
CA SER A 4 30.92 -5.01 -23.76
C SER A 4 30.09 -4.80 -22.49
N GLN A 5 29.65 -3.58 -22.17
CA GLN A 5 28.76 -3.32 -21.03
C GLN A 5 27.36 -3.91 -21.24
N LYS A 6 26.83 -3.85 -22.46
CA LYS A 6 25.54 -4.45 -22.80
C LYS A 6 25.58 -5.98 -22.72
N ILE A 7 26.62 -6.60 -23.28
CA ILE A 7 26.82 -8.06 -23.21
C ILE A 7 26.96 -8.53 -21.75
N TYR A 8 27.70 -7.80 -20.91
CA TYR A 8 27.85 -8.17 -19.50
C TYR A 8 26.54 -8.08 -18.71
N LYS A 9 25.70 -7.08 -19.04
CA LYS A 9 24.37 -6.90 -18.47
C LYS A 9 23.43 -8.05 -18.88
N ASP A 10 23.48 -8.48 -20.14
CA ASP A 10 22.63 -9.56 -20.66
C ASP A 10 22.98 -10.93 -20.03
N TYR A 11 24.28 -11.24 -19.86
CA TYR A 11 24.71 -12.47 -19.17
C TYR A 11 24.38 -12.46 -17.68
N TYR A 12 24.55 -11.31 -17.04
CA TYR A 12 24.25 -11.15 -15.62
C TYR A 12 22.75 -11.27 -15.35
N LEU A 13 21.90 -10.68 -16.19
CA LEU A 13 20.45 -10.80 -16.06
C LEU A 13 19.96 -12.23 -16.34
N ALA A 14 20.62 -12.98 -17.24
CA ALA A 14 20.26 -14.37 -17.52
C ALA A 14 20.24 -15.27 -16.26
N PHE A 15 21.01 -14.94 -15.22
CA PHE A 15 20.97 -15.64 -13.92
C PHE A 15 19.60 -15.58 -13.23
N PHE A 16 18.82 -14.52 -13.48
CA PHE A 16 17.54 -14.28 -12.82
C PHE A 16 16.33 -14.82 -13.59
N LYS A 17 16.56 -15.68 -14.59
CA LYS A 17 15.51 -16.28 -15.40
C LYS A 17 15.04 -17.61 -14.82
N ASP A 18 13.76 -17.93 -14.97
CA ASP A 18 13.15 -19.22 -14.66
C ASP A 18 13.36 -19.67 -13.18
N ILE A 19 13.35 -18.71 -12.26
CA ILE A 19 13.41 -18.91 -10.81
C ILE A 19 12.09 -19.51 -10.31
N ASN A 20 12.20 -20.64 -9.61
CA ASN A 20 11.08 -21.26 -8.91
C ASN A 20 10.94 -20.73 -7.47
N ILE A 21 9.71 -20.42 -7.05
CA ILE A 21 9.37 -19.94 -5.70
C ILE A 21 9.70 -20.94 -4.59
N ASP A 22 9.74 -22.24 -4.92
CA ASP A 22 10.09 -23.30 -3.97
C ASP A 22 11.58 -23.28 -3.59
N TRP A 23 12.43 -22.63 -4.39
CA TRP A 23 13.86 -22.50 -4.13
C TRP A 23 14.16 -21.37 -3.14
N LYS A 24 13.61 -21.48 -1.92
CA LYS A 24 13.71 -20.45 -0.86
C LYS A 24 15.15 -19.99 -0.60
N GLY A 25 16.11 -20.92 -0.63
CA GLY A 25 17.53 -20.59 -0.46
C GLY A 25 18.08 -19.69 -1.58
N VAL A 26 17.71 -19.97 -2.83
CA VAL A 26 18.11 -19.15 -3.99
C VAL A 26 17.46 -17.77 -3.92
N ILE A 27 16.17 -17.71 -3.59
CA ILE A 27 15.45 -16.44 -3.42
C ILE A 27 16.09 -15.59 -2.33
N ASN A 28 16.45 -16.18 -1.19
CA ASN A 28 17.11 -15.45 -0.12
C ASN A 28 18.48 -14.90 -0.55
N GLN A 29 19.26 -15.66 -1.34
CA GLN A 29 20.53 -15.15 -1.87
C GLN A 29 20.33 -14.02 -2.88
N ILE A 30 19.33 -14.13 -3.75
CA ILE A 30 18.93 -13.08 -4.68
C ILE A 30 18.50 -11.82 -3.91
N ASP A 31 17.68 -11.97 -2.88
CA ASP A 31 17.22 -10.87 -2.05
C ASP A 31 18.38 -10.16 -1.34
N LEU A 32 19.31 -10.92 -0.73
CA LEU A 32 20.51 -10.35 -0.12
C LEU A 32 21.45 -9.70 -1.13
N TYR A 33 21.51 -10.22 -2.35
CA TYR A 33 22.26 -9.62 -3.43
C TYR A 33 21.67 -8.26 -3.84
N ILE A 34 20.36 -8.21 -4.10
CA ILE A 34 19.65 -6.98 -4.49
C ILE A 34 19.73 -5.94 -3.36
N TYR A 35 19.56 -6.37 -2.10
CA TYR A 35 19.77 -5.55 -0.91
C TYR A 35 21.10 -4.78 -0.96
N LYS A 36 22.20 -5.45 -1.30
CA LYS A 36 23.52 -4.80 -1.42
C LYS A 36 23.59 -3.85 -2.61
N LYS A 37 22.98 -4.24 -3.73
CA LYS A 37 22.99 -3.42 -4.96
C LYS A 37 22.17 -2.15 -4.88
N ILE A 38 21.15 -2.08 -4.02
CA ILE A 38 20.36 -0.85 -3.81
C ILE A 38 21.26 0.33 -3.39
N SER A 39 22.31 0.09 -2.62
CA SER A 39 23.28 1.14 -2.25
C SER A 39 24.34 1.45 -3.31
N GLU A 40 24.46 0.64 -4.35
CA GLU A 40 25.54 0.74 -5.35
C GLU A 40 25.05 1.21 -6.73
N LEU A 41 23.78 0.94 -7.05
CA LEU A 41 23.19 1.21 -8.36
C LEU A 41 22.22 2.39 -8.29
N ASP A 42 22.05 3.07 -9.42
CA ASP A 42 21.02 4.09 -9.57
C ASP A 42 19.60 3.48 -9.68
N ALA A 43 18.59 4.35 -9.58
CA ALA A 43 17.20 3.94 -9.64
C ALA A 43 16.83 3.22 -10.93
N ILE A 44 17.44 3.61 -12.06
CA ILE A 44 17.16 3.02 -13.38
C ILE A 44 17.63 1.57 -13.42
N ASN A 45 18.86 1.29 -13.00
CA ASN A 45 19.41 -0.06 -13.02
C ASN A 45 18.71 -0.98 -12.01
N ILE A 46 18.31 -0.46 -10.84
CA ILE A 46 17.50 -1.23 -9.89
C ILE A 46 16.11 -1.51 -10.47
N ALA A 47 15.44 -0.52 -11.06
CA ALA A 47 14.13 -0.71 -11.71
C ALA A 47 14.21 -1.79 -12.79
N GLU A 48 15.22 -1.73 -13.66
CA GLU A 48 15.41 -2.72 -14.74
C GLU A 48 15.70 -4.12 -14.22
N LEU A 49 16.44 -4.26 -13.10
CA LEU A 49 16.68 -5.56 -12.47
C LEU A 49 15.37 -6.17 -11.96
N PHE A 50 14.57 -5.41 -11.21
CA PHE A 50 13.27 -5.90 -10.75
C PHE A 50 12.32 -6.18 -11.91
N GLU A 51 12.29 -5.31 -12.93
CA GLU A 51 11.48 -5.50 -14.13
C GLU A 51 11.86 -6.79 -14.86
N TYR A 52 13.16 -7.06 -15.00
CA TYR A 52 13.65 -8.30 -15.59
C TYR A 52 13.21 -9.52 -14.77
N ILE A 53 13.34 -9.46 -13.44
CA ILE A 53 12.90 -10.54 -12.55
C ILE A 53 11.39 -10.79 -12.70
N LEU A 54 10.57 -9.74 -12.71
CA LEU A 54 9.12 -9.86 -12.84
C LEU A 54 8.71 -10.41 -14.21
N SER A 55 9.28 -9.90 -15.30
CA SER A 55 8.91 -10.30 -16.66
C SER A 55 9.35 -11.72 -17.00
N ASN A 56 10.46 -12.21 -16.45
CA ASN A 56 10.96 -13.56 -16.73
C ASN A 56 10.44 -14.63 -15.76
N ASN A 57 9.73 -14.24 -14.70
CA ASN A 57 9.24 -15.16 -13.68
C ASN A 57 7.76 -14.89 -13.34
N SER A 58 7.00 -14.26 -14.24
CA SER A 58 5.65 -13.72 -13.97
C SER A 58 4.65 -14.71 -13.39
N ASN A 59 4.86 -16.01 -13.62
CA ASN A 59 3.97 -17.08 -13.15
C ASN A 59 4.41 -17.70 -11.83
N SER A 60 5.65 -17.48 -11.40
CA SER A 60 6.26 -18.15 -10.26
C SER A 60 6.68 -17.17 -9.15
N LEU A 61 7.19 -15.99 -9.51
CA LEU A 61 7.86 -15.10 -8.57
C LEU A 61 7.22 -13.72 -8.53
N ASP A 62 6.98 -13.27 -7.31
CA ASP A 62 6.43 -11.98 -7.00
C ASP A 62 7.44 -11.14 -6.20
N VAL A 63 7.45 -9.82 -6.39
CA VAL A 63 8.40 -8.94 -5.68
C VAL A 63 8.27 -9.05 -4.15
N GLY A 64 7.10 -9.44 -3.64
CA GLY A 64 6.84 -9.63 -2.22
C GLY A 64 7.77 -10.63 -1.53
N VAL A 65 8.38 -11.56 -2.27
CA VAL A 65 9.34 -12.54 -1.70
C VAL A 65 10.70 -11.91 -1.38
N LEU A 66 11.03 -10.76 -1.97
CA LEU A 66 12.31 -10.05 -1.82
C LEU A 66 12.27 -9.13 -0.58
N THR A 67 11.96 -9.71 0.57
CA THR A 67 11.61 -8.99 1.80
C THR A 67 12.68 -8.02 2.29
N ASN A 68 13.97 -8.40 2.23
CA ASN A 68 15.07 -7.54 2.66
C ASN A 68 15.25 -6.36 1.71
N SER A 69 15.20 -6.61 0.40
CA SER A 69 15.31 -5.58 -0.63
C SER A 69 14.17 -4.58 -0.54
N LEU A 70 12.93 -5.05 -0.35
CA LEU A 70 11.77 -4.19 -0.13
C LEU A 70 11.90 -3.39 1.15
N ARG A 71 12.37 -4.00 2.26
CA ARG A 71 12.62 -3.27 3.51
C ARG A 71 13.64 -2.16 3.30
N ARG A 72 14.73 -2.43 2.58
CA ARG A 72 15.78 -1.45 2.29
C ARG A 72 15.27 -0.30 1.43
N LEU A 73 14.55 -0.58 0.34
CA LEU A 73 13.96 0.48 -0.50
C LEU A 73 13.02 1.42 0.25
N ARG A 74 12.44 0.96 1.37
CA ARG A 74 11.55 1.76 2.22
C ARG A 74 12.28 2.60 3.27
N GLU A 75 13.60 2.46 3.39
CA GLU A 75 14.41 3.34 4.22
C GLU A 75 14.46 4.74 3.60
N LYS A 76 14.40 5.79 4.43
CA LYS A 76 14.33 7.19 3.96
C LYS A 76 15.47 7.58 3.00
N GLU A 77 16.64 6.98 3.17
CA GLU A 77 17.81 7.23 2.30
C GLU A 77 17.59 6.78 0.84
N TYR A 78 16.59 5.93 0.56
CA TYR A 78 16.25 5.46 -0.79
C TYR A 78 14.86 5.92 -1.25
N GLU A 79 14.28 6.95 -0.61
CA GLU A 79 12.94 7.44 -0.96
C GLU A 79 12.85 7.87 -2.44
N GLU A 80 13.87 8.53 -2.97
CA GLU A 80 13.94 8.92 -4.39
C GLU A 80 13.99 7.72 -5.32
N VAL A 81 14.80 6.70 -4.98
CA VAL A 81 14.91 5.45 -5.74
C VAL A 81 13.57 4.72 -5.75
N LEU A 82 12.94 4.62 -4.59
CA LEU A 82 11.63 4.02 -4.42
C LEU A 82 10.56 4.76 -5.24
N SER A 83 10.54 6.10 -5.17
CA SER A 83 9.61 6.95 -5.93
C SER A 83 9.80 6.77 -7.43
N SER A 84 11.04 6.71 -7.89
CA SER A 84 11.39 6.51 -9.28
C SER A 84 10.92 5.15 -9.82
N ILE A 85 11.20 4.05 -9.11
CA ILE A 85 10.75 2.69 -9.46
C ILE A 85 9.22 2.63 -9.45
N PHE A 86 8.60 3.15 -8.39
CA PHE A 86 7.16 3.11 -8.19
C PHE A 86 6.42 3.84 -9.32
N THR A 87 6.86 5.05 -9.64
CA THR A 87 6.28 5.88 -10.71
C THR A 87 6.41 5.19 -12.06
N ARG A 88 7.61 4.69 -12.38
CA ARG A 88 7.90 3.94 -13.60
C ARG A 88 6.97 2.73 -13.76
N TRP A 89 6.78 1.95 -12.70
CA TRP A 89 5.93 0.77 -12.72
C TRP A 89 4.46 1.08 -12.98
N LEU A 90 3.91 2.13 -12.36
CA LEU A 90 2.52 2.52 -12.64
C LEU A 90 2.34 3.03 -14.08
N LEU A 91 3.34 3.76 -14.60
CA LEU A 91 3.34 4.29 -15.97
C LEU A 91 3.46 3.21 -17.05
N LYS A 92 4.02 2.03 -16.75
CA LYS A 92 4.09 0.90 -17.72
C LYS A 92 2.73 0.34 -18.13
N ARG A 93 1.67 0.59 -17.35
CA ARG A 93 0.28 0.16 -17.63
C ARG A 93 0.05 -1.36 -17.69
N GLU A 94 1.02 -2.17 -17.30
CA GLU A 94 0.84 -3.62 -17.15
C GLU A 94 0.43 -3.99 -15.72
N MET A 95 -0.44 -4.99 -15.61
CA MET A 95 -1.01 -5.40 -14.31
C MET A 95 0.07 -5.92 -13.35
N ILE A 96 1.06 -6.65 -13.85
CA ILE A 96 2.15 -7.21 -13.04
C ILE A 96 2.88 -6.12 -12.26
N TYR A 97 3.25 -5.02 -12.92
CA TYR A 97 3.95 -3.90 -12.29
C TYR A 97 3.05 -3.13 -11.33
N CYS A 98 1.75 -2.97 -11.62
CA CYS A 98 0.83 -2.34 -10.68
C CYS A 98 0.69 -3.16 -9.38
N VAL A 99 0.55 -4.49 -9.49
CA VAL A 99 0.47 -5.39 -8.33
C VAL A 99 1.77 -5.37 -7.54
N SER A 100 2.92 -5.38 -8.22
CA SER A 100 4.23 -5.27 -7.58
C SER A 100 4.43 -3.92 -6.90
N ALA A 101 3.96 -2.81 -7.49
CA ALA A 101 4.05 -1.47 -6.90
C ALA A 101 3.27 -1.39 -5.58
N VAL A 102 2.10 -2.03 -5.50
CA VAL A 102 1.37 -2.15 -4.22
C VAL A 102 2.21 -2.85 -3.17
N LYS A 103 2.82 -3.98 -3.51
CA LYS A 103 3.63 -4.77 -2.57
C LYS A 103 4.90 -4.05 -2.12
N LEU A 104 5.46 -3.23 -3.01
CA LEU A 104 6.63 -2.40 -2.75
C LEU A 104 6.39 -1.44 -1.56
N VAL A 105 5.25 -0.76 -1.55
CA VAL A 105 4.89 0.20 -0.49
C VAL A 105 3.97 -0.38 0.59
N LYS A 106 3.55 -1.64 0.44
CA LYS A 106 2.72 -2.34 1.44
C LYS A 106 3.56 -2.72 2.66
N THR A 107 3.27 -2.04 3.77
CA THR A 107 3.79 -2.30 5.11
C THR A 107 2.65 -2.86 5.97
N SER A 108 2.03 -2.02 6.81
CA SER A 108 0.86 -2.34 7.62
C SER A 108 -0.24 -1.30 7.40
N THR A 109 -1.46 -1.59 7.84
CA THR A 109 -2.58 -0.63 7.75
C THR A 109 -2.35 0.61 8.62
N THR A 110 -1.56 0.49 9.70
CA THR A 110 -1.29 1.55 10.67
C THR A 110 -0.04 2.37 10.36
N ASP A 111 0.96 1.76 9.73
CA ASP A 111 2.24 2.40 9.40
C ASP A 111 2.38 2.54 7.88
N GLN A 112 1.59 3.45 7.30
CA GLN A 112 1.51 3.65 5.86
C GLN A 112 2.64 4.56 5.37
N ILE A 113 3.28 4.15 4.28
CA ILE A 113 4.35 4.93 3.65
C ILE A 113 3.74 6.16 2.97
N LYS A 114 4.28 7.33 3.30
CA LYS A 114 4.04 8.58 2.57
C LYS A 114 5.13 8.69 1.50
N ILE A 115 4.72 8.64 0.23
CA ILE A 115 5.58 8.70 -0.93
C ILE A 115 4.91 9.55 -2.01
N GLY A 116 5.69 10.31 -2.76
CA GLY A 116 5.24 11.04 -3.96
C GLY A 116 5.66 10.35 -5.24
N PHE A 117 5.02 10.71 -6.36
CA PHE A 117 5.52 10.35 -7.68
C PHE A 117 6.80 11.11 -8.00
N ASP A 118 7.69 10.46 -8.75
CA ASP A 118 8.87 11.07 -9.34
C ASP A 118 8.41 11.96 -10.50
N THR A 119 8.24 13.24 -10.19
CA THR A 119 7.73 14.26 -11.11
C THR A 119 8.60 14.42 -12.36
N GLY A 120 9.88 14.02 -12.31
CA GLY A 120 10.77 14.01 -13.48
C GLY A 120 10.38 13.00 -14.55
N GLN A 121 9.60 11.97 -14.19
CA GLN A 121 9.10 10.95 -15.13
C GLN A 121 7.66 11.21 -15.59
N VAL A 122 6.93 12.10 -14.91
CA VAL A 122 5.50 12.30 -15.13
C VAL A 122 5.24 13.35 -16.20
N LYS A 123 4.53 12.96 -17.25
CA LYS A 123 3.99 13.90 -18.23
C LYS A 123 2.64 14.44 -17.78
N VAL A 124 2.28 15.64 -18.26
CA VAL A 124 0.98 16.27 -17.97
C VAL A 124 -0.21 15.37 -18.35
N GLU A 125 -0.08 14.62 -19.45
CA GLU A 125 -1.11 13.66 -19.92
C GLU A 125 -1.29 12.44 -19.01
N ASP A 126 -0.27 12.10 -18.21
CA ASP A 126 -0.29 10.94 -17.31
C ASP A 126 -0.84 11.27 -15.91
N LEU A 127 -0.99 12.56 -15.55
CA LEU A 127 -1.39 12.98 -14.21
C LEU A 127 -2.70 12.34 -13.74
N MET A 128 -3.76 12.45 -14.55
CA MET A 128 -5.07 11.87 -14.20
C MET A 128 -5.03 10.35 -14.16
N TYR A 129 -4.20 9.72 -15.00
CA TYR A 129 -4.00 8.29 -14.97
C TYR A 129 -3.34 7.85 -13.65
N LEU A 130 -2.29 8.54 -13.21
CA LEU A 130 -1.62 8.28 -11.93
C LEU A 130 -2.54 8.52 -10.74
N VAL A 131 -3.36 9.57 -10.75
CA VAL A 131 -4.37 9.82 -9.70
C VAL A 131 -5.36 8.66 -9.61
N ASN A 132 -5.90 8.21 -10.75
CA ASN A 132 -6.82 7.06 -10.75
C ASN A 132 -6.13 5.78 -10.25
N LYS A 133 -4.82 5.61 -10.50
CA LYS A 133 -4.04 4.50 -9.93
C LYS A 133 -3.81 4.64 -8.43
N ALA A 134 -3.50 5.84 -7.95
CA ALA A 134 -3.36 6.13 -6.52
C ALA A 134 -4.66 5.80 -5.77
N ILE A 135 -5.81 6.23 -6.30
CA ILE A 135 -7.12 5.95 -5.72
C ILE A 135 -7.44 4.45 -5.79
N GLY A 136 -7.30 3.84 -6.97
CA GLY A 136 -7.76 2.47 -7.22
C GLY A 136 -6.92 1.41 -6.50
N TRP A 137 -5.59 1.50 -6.59
CA TRP A 137 -4.70 0.48 -6.03
C TRP A 137 -4.39 0.67 -4.54
N PHE A 138 -4.53 1.89 -4.02
CA PHE A 138 -4.18 2.23 -2.64
C PHE A 138 -5.38 2.70 -1.82
N SER A 139 -6.60 2.33 -2.21
CA SER A 139 -7.84 2.67 -1.48
C SER A 139 -7.81 2.19 -0.03
N LEU A 140 -7.16 1.07 0.26
CA LEU A 140 -6.99 0.54 1.63
C LEU A 140 -5.81 1.16 2.40
N GLN A 141 -5.02 2.03 1.76
CA GLN A 141 -3.90 2.77 2.33
C GLN A 141 -4.09 4.27 2.07
N PRO A 142 -5.09 4.90 2.72
CA PRO A 142 -5.49 6.28 2.44
C PRO A 142 -4.35 7.29 2.54
N SER A 143 -3.43 7.17 3.50
CA SER A 143 -2.28 8.08 3.64
C SER A 143 -1.31 7.96 2.46
N THR A 144 -1.03 6.73 2.00
CA THR A 144 -0.21 6.50 0.80
C THR A 144 -0.90 7.08 -0.43
N SER A 145 -2.19 6.83 -0.59
CA SER A 145 -2.98 7.34 -1.71
C SER A 145 -3.01 8.86 -1.73
N LEU A 146 -3.27 9.50 -0.59
CA LEU A 146 -3.27 10.96 -0.46
C LEU A 146 -1.90 11.57 -0.72
N SER A 147 -0.83 10.95 -0.21
CA SER A 147 0.54 11.40 -0.47
C SER A 147 0.87 11.40 -1.97
N LEU A 148 0.48 10.35 -2.68
CA LEU A 148 0.63 10.26 -4.14
C LEU A 148 -0.20 11.33 -4.86
N ILE A 149 -1.45 11.55 -4.43
CA ILE A 149 -2.31 12.58 -5.01
C ILE A 149 -1.72 13.98 -4.78
N LEU A 150 -1.28 14.30 -3.57
CA LEU A 150 -0.66 15.60 -3.28
C LEU A 150 0.58 15.85 -4.13
N SER A 151 1.36 14.82 -4.45
CA SER A 151 2.55 14.97 -5.30
C SER A 151 2.25 15.41 -6.74
N VAL A 152 1.02 15.22 -7.24
CA VAL A 152 0.63 15.68 -8.59
C VAL A 152 -0.07 17.04 -8.60
N ILE A 153 -0.51 17.54 -7.44
CA ILE A 153 -1.22 18.82 -7.34
C ILE A 153 -0.38 20.00 -7.88
N PRO A 154 0.91 20.13 -7.57
CA PRO A 154 1.75 21.21 -8.11
C PRO A 154 1.85 21.22 -9.64
N LEU A 155 1.68 20.06 -10.28
CA LEU A 155 1.78 19.88 -11.73
C LEU A 155 0.44 20.03 -12.45
N SER A 156 -0.65 20.14 -11.70
CA SER A 156 -2.01 20.08 -12.22
C SER A 156 -2.56 21.48 -12.50
N THR A 157 -3.35 21.60 -13.57
CA THR A 157 -4.16 22.80 -13.83
C THR A 157 -5.29 22.93 -12.82
N GLU A 158 -5.86 24.12 -12.66
CA GLU A 158 -7.00 24.35 -11.76
C GLU A 158 -8.18 23.41 -12.04
N SER A 159 -8.52 23.19 -13.32
CA SER A 159 -9.56 22.23 -13.71
C SER A 159 -9.27 20.79 -13.31
N GLN A 160 -7.99 20.38 -13.39
CA GLN A 160 -7.55 19.05 -12.97
C GLN A 160 -7.61 18.93 -11.45
N ILE A 161 -7.14 19.95 -10.71
CA ILE A 161 -7.19 19.98 -9.24
C ILE A 161 -8.64 19.81 -8.76
N GLN A 162 -9.60 20.49 -9.38
CA GLN A 162 -11.02 20.33 -9.04
C GLN A 162 -11.52 18.90 -9.27
N LEU A 163 -11.18 18.30 -10.42
CA LEU A 163 -11.56 16.93 -10.74
C LEU A 163 -10.91 15.91 -9.79
N ILE A 164 -9.64 16.11 -9.46
CA ILE A 164 -8.88 15.30 -8.50
C ILE A 164 -9.52 15.43 -7.11
N GLY A 165 -9.91 16.64 -6.70
CA GLY A 165 -10.60 16.91 -5.43
C GLY A 165 -11.89 16.11 -5.33
N ASN A 166 -12.76 16.19 -6.34
CA ASN A 166 -14.03 15.45 -6.36
C ASN A 166 -13.82 13.93 -6.24
N LYS A 167 -12.86 13.37 -7.00
CA LYS A 167 -12.53 11.93 -6.93
C LYS A 167 -11.95 11.53 -5.57
N THR A 168 -11.05 12.35 -5.03
CA THR A 168 -10.43 12.12 -3.72
C THR A 168 -11.50 12.13 -2.63
N PHE A 169 -12.43 13.08 -2.71
CA PHE A 169 -13.56 13.16 -1.80
C PHE A 169 -14.41 11.88 -1.84
N GLU A 170 -14.88 11.51 -3.04
CA GLU A 170 -15.78 10.38 -3.26
C GLU A 170 -15.17 9.04 -2.85
N PHE A 171 -13.91 8.77 -3.25
CA PHE A 171 -13.32 7.45 -3.11
C PHE A 171 -12.42 7.27 -1.87
N ILE A 172 -11.89 8.35 -1.30
CA ILE A 172 -10.98 8.28 -0.15
C ILE A 172 -11.60 8.96 1.06
N ALA A 173 -11.95 10.24 0.95
CA ALA A 173 -12.34 11.05 2.09
C ALA A 173 -13.61 10.52 2.78
N LEU A 174 -14.62 10.13 2.00
CA LEU A 174 -15.85 9.54 2.55
C LEU A 174 -15.63 8.19 3.25
N ASN A 175 -14.69 7.37 2.74
CA ASN A 175 -14.39 6.06 3.31
C ASN A 175 -13.50 6.15 4.55
N TYR A 176 -12.64 7.18 4.63
CA TYR A 176 -11.66 7.37 5.70
C TYR A 176 -11.65 8.82 6.21
N PRO A 177 -12.77 9.35 6.75
CA PRO A 177 -12.92 10.77 7.03
C PRO A 177 -11.90 11.29 8.05
N SER A 178 -11.75 10.61 9.19
CA SER A 178 -10.82 11.03 10.25
C SER A 178 -9.36 10.96 9.81
N GLN A 179 -8.98 9.90 9.08
CA GLN A 179 -7.59 9.74 8.60
C GLN A 179 -7.27 10.77 7.51
N THR A 180 -8.21 11.01 6.60
CA THR A 180 -8.06 12.01 5.53
C THR A 180 -7.91 13.40 6.10
N LYS A 181 -8.76 13.79 7.07
CA LYS A 181 -8.66 15.09 7.72
C LYS A 181 -7.33 15.26 8.45
N ALA A 182 -6.93 14.28 9.27
CA ALA A 182 -5.67 14.33 9.99
C ALA A 182 -4.47 14.45 9.05
N PHE A 183 -4.46 13.69 7.95
CA PHE A 183 -3.41 13.74 6.95
C PHE A 183 -3.33 15.12 6.27
N LEU A 184 -4.46 15.64 5.78
CA LEU A 184 -4.49 16.92 5.06
C LEU A 184 -4.15 18.12 5.95
N GLN A 185 -4.42 18.04 7.26
CA GLN A 185 -4.03 19.07 8.22
C GLN A 185 -2.51 19.27 8.29
N GLU A 186 -1.71 18.23 8.07
CA GLU A 186 -0.24 18.33 8.03
C GLU A 186 0.27 19.20 6.87
N TYR A 187 -0.56 19.44 5.84
CA TYR A 187 -0.18 20.15 4.61
C TYR A 187 -0.79 21.55 4.50
N LEU A 188 -1.49 22.04 5.54
CA LEU A 188 -2.04 23.40 5.57
C LEU A 188 -0.95 24.48 5.63
N ASP A 189 0.22 24.15 6.16
CA ASP A 189 1.39 25.03 6.22
C ASP A 189 2.40 24.78 5.08
N SER A 190 1.97 24.08 4.02
CA SER A 190 2.82 23.82 2.85
C SER A 190 3.26 25.12 2.15
N SER A 191 4.47 25.12 1.60
CA SER A 191 4.96 26.24 0.78
C SER A 191 4.23 26.38 -0.56
N ASP A 192 3.58 25.31 -1.03
CA ASP A 192 2.81 25.30 -2.27
C ASP A 192 1.33 25.65 -2.00
N LYS A 193 0.90 26.80 -2.51
CA LYS A 193 -0.48 27.30 -2.37
C LYS A 193 -1.53 26.37 -2.98
N ASN A 194 -1.21 25.64 -4.04
CA ASN A 194 -2.15 24.70 -4.65
C ASN A 194 -2.42 23.52 -3.71
N ILE A 195 -1.38 23.05 -3.00
CA ILE A 195 -1.52 22.00 -1.97
C ILE A 195 -2.36 22.49 -0.80
N VAL A 196 -2.11 23.71 -0.31
CA VAL A 196 -2.88 24.32 0.78
C VAL A 196 -4.35 24.44 0.39
N ASN A 197 -4.64 25.08 -0.75
CA ASN A 197 -6.01 25.28 -1.25
C ASN A 197 -6.75 23.94 -1.48
N PHE A 198 -6.06 22.95 -2.04
CA PHE A 198 -6.62 21.61 -2.23
C PHE A 198 -6.99 20.95 -0.89
N SER A 199 -6.09 21.03 0.09
CA SER A 199 -6.27 20.45 1.42
C SER A 199 -7.41 21.13 2.18
N GLU A 200 -7.45 22.46 2.19
CA GLU A 200 -8.53 23.25 2.81
C GLU A 200 -9.89 22.93 2.19
N SER A 201 -9.97 22.93 0.85
CA SER A 201 -11.22 22.62 0.14
C SER A 201 -11.74 21.23 0.49
N LEU A 202 -10.88 20.21 0.52
CA LEU A 202 -11.29 18.85 0.88
C LEU A 202 -11.73 18.73 2.34
N ILE A 203 -11.02 19.38 3.27
CA ILE A 203 -11.40 19.40 4.69
C ILE A 203 -12.78 20.07 4.86
N GLN A 204 -13.00 21.22 4.22
CA GLN A 204 -14.27 21.93 4.26
C GLN A 204 -15.42 21.10 3.68
N GLN A 205 -15.21 20.45 2.53
CA GLN A 205 -16.20 19.54 1.94
C GLN A 205 -16.56 18.39 2.89
N LEU A 206 -15.56 17.81 3.55
CA LEU A 206 -15.75 16.73 4.52
C LEU A 206 -16.52 17.19 5.76
N ASP A 207 -16.18 18.36 6.30
CA ASP A 207 -16.86 18.92 7.47
C ASP A 207 -18.32 19.25 7.14
N SER A 208 -18.58 19.88 5.99
CA SER A 208 -19.94 20.15 5.50
C SER A 208 -20.76 18.85 5.37
N PHE A 209 -20.18 17.82 4.77
CA PHE A 209 -20.82 16.51 4.62
C PHE A 209 -21.15 15.88 5.98
N LEU A 210 -20.19 15.86 6.91
CA LEU A 210 -20.38 15.27 8.24
C LEU A 210 -21.41 16.04 9.06
N GLU A 211 -21.47 17.37 8.95
CA GLU A 211 -22.50 18.18 9.59
C GLU A 211 -23.90 17.87 9.07
N GLU A 212 -24.07 17.78 7.75
CA GLU A 212 -25.34 17.39 7.13
C GLU A 212 -25.77 15.97 7.51
N PHE A 213 -24.83 15.03 7.48
CA PHE A 213 -25.06 13.65 7.90
C PHE A 213 -25.51 13.57 9.37
N ASN A 214 -24.87 14.34 10.26
CA ASN A 214 -25.26 14.42 11.66
C ASN A 214 -26.64 15.04 11.89
N LYS A 215 -27.09 15.94 11.01
CA LYS A 215 -28.49 16.46 11.05
C LYS A 215 -29.47 15.34 10.70
N LEU A 216 -29.18 14.49 9.72
CA LEU A 216 -30.02 13.33 9.36
C LEU A 216 -30.14 12.33 10.50
N TYR A 217 -29.06 12.10 11.27
CA TYR A 217 -29.09 11.21 12.44
C TYR A 217 -30.02 11.71 13.56
N LYS A 218 -30.48 12.98 13.52
CA LYS A 218 -31.48 13.50 14.45
C LYS A 218 -32.91 13.04 14.12
N ILE A 219 -33.14 12.52 12.92
CA ILE A 219 -34.42 11.92 12.50
C ILE A 219 -34.57 10.56 13.20
N LYS A 220 -35.59 10.42 14.06
CA LYS A 220 -35.76 9.22 14.91
C LYS A 220 -36.07 7.97 14.09
N GLU A 221 -36.72 8.15 12.96
CA GLU A 221 -37.18 7.12 12.02
C GLU A 221 -36.02 6.44 11.27
N LEU A 222 -34.89 7.16 11.10
CA LEU A 222 -33.68 6.61 10.48
C LEU A 222 -32.76 5.93 11.49
N ARG A 223 -33.10 5.95 12.79
CA ARG A 223 -32.31 5.27 13.81
C ARG A 223 -32.72 3.80 13.86
N PRO A 224 -31.77 2.86 13.76
CA PRO A 224 -32.07 1.46 14.01
C PRO A 224 -32.60 1.30 15.44
N SER A 225 -33.68 0.52 15.59
CA SER A 225 -34.24 0.20 16.89
C SER A 225 -33.17 -0.44 17.79
N THR A 226 -33.33 -0.36 19.11
CA THR A 226 -32.40 -1.00 20.06
C THR A 226 -32.26 -2.50 19.78
N ARG A 227 -33.35 -3.16 19.37
CA ARG A 227 -33.36 -4.55 18.96
C ARG A 227 -32.45 -4.79 17.73
N GLN A 228 -32.61 -4.02 16.67
CA GLN A 228 -31.78 -4.15 15.46
C GLN A 228 -30.30 -3.87 15.74
N ARG A 229 -30.00 -2.89 16.60
CA ARG A 229 -28.61 -2.61 17.02
C ARG A 229 -27.99 -3.79 17.78
N ASN A 230 -28.73 -4.39 18.69
CA ASN A 230 -28.28 -5.57 19.44
C ASN A 230 -28.14 -6.80 18.53
N GLU A 231 -29.09 -7.03 17.62
CA GLU A 231 -29.02 -8.12 16.65
C GLU A 231 -27.81 -7.96 15.72
N TYR A 232 -27.55 -6.75 15.23
CA TYR A 232 -26.38 -6.45 14.41
C TYR A 232 -25.07 -6.63 15.19
N ALA A 233 -24.98 -6.14 16.43
CA ALA A 233 -23.81 -6.32 17.28
C ALA A 233 -23.52 -7.80 17.53
N ASN A 234 -24.55 -8.59 17.86
CA ASN A 234 -24.45 -10.03 18.04
C ASN A 234 -24.02 -10.75 16.75
N TYR A 235 -24.54 -10.32 15.60
CA TYR A 235 -24.16 -10.86 14.30
C TYR A 235 -22.70 -10.58 13.96
N GLN A 236 -22.23 -9.34 14.16
CA GLN A 236 -20.83 -8.97 13.96
C GLN A 236 -19.90 -9.75 14.90
N GLN A 237 -20.30 -9.94 16.16
CA GLN A 237 -19.54 -10.73 17.11
C GLN A 237 -19.45 -12.20 16.71
N LYS A 238 -20.53 -12.78 16.17
CA LYS A 238 -20.52 -14.14 15.60
C LYS A 238 -19.57 -14.24 14.41
N LEU A 239 -19.65 -13.33 13.44
CA LEU A 239 -18.74 -13.29 12.29
C LEU A 239 -17.27 -13.19 12.72
N PHE A 240 -16.99 -12.33 13.71
CA PHE A 240 -15.65 -12.20 14.26
C PHE A 240 -15.17 -13.49 14.93
N ASN A 241 -16.01 -14.11 15.75
CA ASN A 241 -15.70 -15.39 16.40
C ASN A 241 -15.49 -16.51 15.39
N GLU A 242 -16.29 -16.58 14.32
CA GLU A 242 -16.15 -17.54 13.23
C GLU A 242 -14.86 -17.31 12.42
N ALA A 243 -14.49 -16.05 12.18
CA ALA A 243 -13.24 -15.71 11.53
C ALA A 243 -12.01 -16.07 12.39
N MET A 244 -12.10 -15.87 13.71
CA MET A 244 -11.05 -16.23 14.68
C MET A 244 -10.97 -17.74 14.95
N ALA A 245 -12.08 -18.46 14.81
CA ALA A 245 -12.12 -19.92 14.97
C ALA A 245 -11.55 -20.68 13.75
N LYS A 246 -11.37 -20.01 12.61
CA LYS A 246 -10.64 -20.58 11.48
C LYS A 246 -9.15 -20.62 11.84
N PRO A 247 -8.47 -21.79 11.77
CA PRO A 247 -7.04 -21.86 12.01
C PRO A 247 -6.33 -20.98 10.99
N ILE A 248 -5.65 -19.95 11.47
CA ILE A 248 -4.66 -19.25 10.66
C ILE A 248 -3.46 -20.19 10.64
N GLU A 249 -3.30 -20.97 9.56
CA GLU A 249 -2.09 -21.77 9.35
C GLU A 249 -0.86 -20.85 9.45
N ASN A 250 -0.02 -21.09 10.47
CA ASN A 250 1.14 -20.30 10.90
C ASN A 250 0.88 -19.01 11.70
N SER A 251 -0.16 -18.96 12.53
CA SER A 251 -0.28 -17.89 13.55
C SER A 251 0.67 -18.13 14.72
N LEU A 252 1.44 -17.10 15.08
CA LEU A 252 2.33 -17.04 16.26
C LEU A 252 1.64 -17.43 17.58
N MET A 253 0.30 -17.40 17.66
CA MET A 253 -0.43 -17.82 18.86
C MET A 253 -0.34 -19.31 19.17
N ASP A 254 -0.17 -20.19 18.17
CA ASP A 254 0.06 -21.63 18.41
C ASP A 254 1.46 -21.90 19.00
N MET A 255 2.42 -20.99 18.80
CA MET A 255 3.75 -21.07 19.45
C MET A 255 3.72 -20.62 20.92
N PHE A 256 2.84 -19.70 21.30
CA PHE A 256 2.74 -19.22 22.69
C PHE A 256 1.77 -20.04 23.54
N PHE A 257 0.80 -20.72 22.92
CA PHE A 257 -0.13 -21.62 23.60
C PHE A 257 0.04 -23.06 23.10
N SER A 258 1.28 -23.56 23.08
CA SER A 258 1.50 -25.00 23.04
C SER A 258 0.88 -25.63 24.29
N LYS A 259 -0.11 -26.51 24.09
CA LYS A 259 -0.77 -27.37 25.09
C LYS A 259 0.17 -27.69 26.26
N GLN A 260 -0.09 -27.12 27.43
CA GLN A 260 0.29 -27.78 28.67
C GLN A 260 -0.43 -29.12 28.67
N GLU A 261 0.34 -30.19 28.46
CA GLU A 261 -0.12 -31.56 28.64
C GLU A 261 -0.73 -31.67 30.04
N ASN A 262 -2.03 -31.92 30.09
CA ASN A 262 -2.76 -32.31 31.30
C ASN A 262 -2.24 -33.68 31.77
N HIS A 263 -1.07 -33.67 32.40
CA HIS A 263 -0.57 -34.78 33.20
C HIS A 263 -0.91 -34.52 34.67
N SER A 264 -2.19 -34.51 35.01
CA SER A 264 -2.69 -34.78 36.36
C SER A 264 -4.22 -34.80 36.35
N LEU A 265 -4.79 -35.65 37.20
CA LEU A 265 -6.23 -35.80 37.49
C LEU A 265 -7.01 -36.78 36.59
N ARG A 266 -6.52 -38.02 36.53
CA ARG A 266 -7.39 -39.20 36.65
C ARG A 266 -6.71 -40.28 37.49
N LYS A 267 -6.96 -40.26 38.80
CA LYS A 267 -7.30 -41.42 39.66
C LYS A 267 -7.14 -41.07 41.15
N GLN A 268 -8.28 -40.98 41.83
CA GLN A 268 -8.62 -41.40 43.21
C GLN A 268 -9.88 -40.60 43.59
N ILE A 269 -11.07 -41.05 43.17
CA ILE A 269 -11.92 -42.10 43.78
C ILE A 269 -12.48 -41.65 45.12
N TYR A 270 -13.81 -41.54 45.15
CA TYR A 270 -14.67 -41.56 46.33
C TYR A 270 -14.28 -42.67 47.31
N SER A 271 -13.76 -42.27 48.48
CA SER A 271 -14.04 -42.85 49.82
C SER A 271 -13.23 -42.10 50.87
#